data_AF-A0A7W7INE7-F1
#
_entry.id   AF-A0A7W7INE7-F1
#
_cell.length_a   1.000
_cell.length_b   1.000
_cell.length_c   1.000
_cell.angle_alpha   90.00
_cell.angle_beta   90.00
_cell.angle_gamma   90.00
#
_symmetry.space_group_name_H-M   'P 1'
#
loop_
_entity.id
_entity.type
_entity.pdbx_description
1 polymer ?
#
loop_
_entity_poly.entity_id
_entity_poly.type
_entity_poly.pdbx_seq_one_letter_code
_entity_poly.pdbx_strand_id
1 'polypeptide(L)'
;MHLPDTGASTVALSHPSIPRRQPDDAHLPHRGYKMNADEEVTEKKDRVTAVVDLDTPLKRGDQTFNSITLRKPLGGALTGAKVVDLLNLDLVAASKVVRRISTPAITAQEFLAMEAEDCTAIAGEIANFLLQKRQKAEAGLEA
;
A
#
# COMPACT_ATOMS: atom_id res chain seq x y z
N MET A 1 -53.98 44.62 -2.60
CA MET A 1 -54.50 43.28 -2.96
C MET A 1 -54.84 43.31 -4.44
N HIS A 2 -54.16 42.51 -5.25
CA HIS A 2 -54.45 42.37 -6.67
C HIS A 2 -54.45 40.86 -6.96
N LEU A 3 -55.59 40.34 -7.42
CA LEU A 3 -55.70 39.01 -8.00
C LEU A 3 -55.27 39.08 -9.48
N PRO A 4 -54.75 37.99 -10.05
CA PRO A 4 -54.35 37.91 -11.45
C PRO A 4 -55.52 37.44 -12.32
N ASP A 5 -55.66 38.01 -13.51
CA ASP A 5 -56.29 37.32 -14.65
C ASP A 5 -55.69 37.86 -15.95
N THR A 6 -55.30 36.95 -16.83
CA THR A 6 -55.39 37.02 -18.30
C THR A 6 -54.30 36.16 -18.93
N GLY A 7 -54.71 35.23 -19.79
CA GLY A 7 -53.95 34.93 -21.00
C GLY A 7 -53.65 33.47 -21.25
N ALA A 8 -54.65 32.76 -21.79
CA ALA A 8 -54.47 31.49 -22.47
C ALA A 8 -53.55 31.61 -23.71
N SER A 9 -52.66 30.63 -23.91
CA SER A 9 -52.23 30.11 -25.22
C SER A 9 -51.38 28.86 -24.98
N THR A 10 -51.88 27.67 -25.33
CA THR A 10 -51.61 27.00 -26.62
C THR A 10 -50.15 26.62 -26.77
N VAL A 11 -49.82 25.33 -26.65
CA VAL A 11 -49.22 24.49 -27.72
C VAL A 11 -49.06 23.08 -27.14
N ALA A 12 -49.68 22.13 -27.82
CA ALA A 12 -49.51 20.70 -27.61
C ALA A 12 -48.07 20.27 -27.94
N LEU A 13 -47.42 19.56 -27.02
CA LEU A 13 -46.22 18.79 -27.33
C LEU A 13 -46.55 17.30 -27.19
N SER A 14 -46.82 16.69 -28.34
CA SER A 14 -46.92 15.26 -28.55
C SER A 14 -45.68 14.56 -28.01
N HIS A 15 -45.86 13.65 -27.06
CA HIS A 15 -44.83 12.73 -26.63
C HIS A 15 -44.76 11.57 -27.65
N PRO A 16 -43.60 11.26 -28.25
CA PRO A 16 -43.47 10.07 -29.09
C PRO A 16 -43.57 8.82 -28.22
N SER A 17 -44.47 7.91 -28.60
CA SER A 17 -44.69 6.62 -27.95
C SER A 17 -43.44 5.73 -28.07
N ILE A 18 -42.87 5.32 -26.93
CA ILE A 18 -41.82 4.30 -26.88
C ILE A 18 -42.50 2.93 -27.01
N PRO A 19 -42.20 2.10 -28.03
CA PRO A 19 -42.75 0.76 -28.11
C PRO A 19 -42.11 -0.13 -27.04
N ARG A 20 -42.95 -0.80 -26.24
CA ARG A 20 -42.54 -1.89 -25.34
C ARG A 20 -41.95 -3.03 -26.18
N ARG A 21 -40.64 -3.28 -26.09
CA ARG A 21 -40.07 -4.53 -26.59
C ARG A 21 -40.44 -5.66 -25.62
N GLN A 22 -41.23 -6.61 -26.11
CA GLN A 22 -41.43 -7.90 -25.45
C GLN A 22 -40.12 -8.72 -25.46
N PRO A 23 -39.93 -9.62 -24.49
CA PRO A 23 -38.68 -10.30 -24.23
C PRO A 23 -38.76 -11.76 -24.70
N ASP A 24 -38.24 -12.13 -25.87
CA ASP A 24 -38.02 -13.54 -26.20
C ASP A 24 -36.95 -13.69 -27.30
N ASP A 25 -36.15 -14.75 -27.17
CA ASP A 25 -35.30 -15.38 -28.20
C ASP A 25 -33.96 -14.74 -28.62
N ALA A 26 -33.08 -14.53 -27.64
CA ALA A 26 -31.66 -14.78 -27.88
C ALA A 26 -31.04 -15.49 -26.68
N HIS A 27 -31.19 -16.80 -26.68
CA HIS A 27 -30.38 -17.73 -25.91
C HIS A 27 -28.90 -17.52 -26.31
N LEU A 28 -28.23 -16.59 -25.64
CA LEU A 28 -26.78 -16.49 -25.70
C LEU A 28 -26.24 -17.75 -25.03
N PRO A 29 -25.49 -18.62 -25.73
CA PRO A 29 -24.88 -19.77 -25.10
C PRO A 29 -24.00 -19.25 -23.97
N HIS A 30 -24.14 -19.86 -22.78
CA HIS A 30 -23.25 -19.66 -21.65
C HIS A 30 -21.81 -19.80 -22.13
N ARG A 31 -21.18 -18.67 -22.49
CA ARG A 31 -19.73 -18.58 -22.61
C ARG A 31 -19.25 -18.61 -21.18
N GLY A 32 -19.15 -19.84 -20.68
CA GLY A 32 -18.61 -20.13 -19.37
C GLY A 32 -17.36 -19.30 -19.20
N TYR A 33 -17.35 -18.48 -18.17
CA TYR A 33 -16.11 -18.16 -17.49
C TYR A 33 -15.54 -19.51 -17.07
N LYS A 34 -14.73 -20.08 -17.95
CA LYS A 34 -13.88 -21.19 -17.58
C LYS A 34 -13.03 -20.65 -16.47
N MET A 35 -13.28 -21.20 -15.29
CA MET A 35 -12.31 -21.32 -14.21
C MET A 35 -11.03 -21.85 -14.85
N ASN A 36 -10.10 -20.96 -15.18
CA ASN A 36 -8.70 -21.33 -15.22
C ASN A 36 -8.24 -21.13 -13.77
N ALA A 37 -8.57 -22.13 -12.94
CA ALA A 37 -7.64 -22.53 -11.90
C ALA A 37 -6.35 -22.92 -12.64
N ASP A 38 -5.20 -22.51 -12.10
CA ASP A 38 -3.86 -22.55 -12.70
C ASP A 38 -3.43 -21.25 -13.42
N GLU A 39 -3.48 -20.12 -12.71
CA GLU A 39 -2.47 -19.06 -12.88
C GLU A 39 -1.82 -18.78 -11.52
N GLU A 40 -0.76 -19.54 -11.25
CA GLU A 40 0.24 -19.19 -10.25
C GLU A 40 0.93 -17.90 -10.71
N VAL A 41 0.35 -16.76 -10.33
CA VAL A 41 0.98 -15.46 -10.53
C VAL A 41 2.16 -15.40 -9.58
N THR A 42 3.36 -15.72 -10.07
CA THR A 42 4.62 -15.28 -9.47
C THR A 42 4.66 -13.75 -9.56
N GLU A 43 3.99 -13.10 -8.60
CA GLU A 43 3.85 -11.66 -8.53
C GLU A 43 5.17 -11.07 -8.02
N LYS A 44 6.06 -10.69 -8.95
CA LYS A 44 7.21 -9.80 -8.69
C LYS A 44 6.69 -8.39 -8.33
N LYS A 45 5.94 -8.29 -7.23
CA LYS A 45 5.37 -7.05 -6.71
C LYS A 45 6.52 -6.25 -6.13
N ASP A 46 6.76 -5.04 -6.66
CA ASP A 46 7.64 -4.05 -6.02
C ASP A 46 7.06 -3.84 -4.61
N ARG A 47 7.59 -4.54 -3.60
CA ARG A 47 7.06 -4.50 -2.24
C ARG A 47 7.30 -3.09 -1.71
N VAL A 48 6.28 -2.24 -1.80
CA VAL A 48 6.31 -0.86 -1.29
C VAL A 48 6.44 -0.86 0.24
N THR A 49 6.11 -1.98 0.87
CA THR A 49 6.21 -2.21 2.31
C THR A 49 6.83 -3.58 2.59
N ALA A 50 7.64 -3.66 3.62
CA ALA A 50 8.20 -4.89 4.17
C ALA A 50 7.68 -5.07 5.59
N VAL A 51 7.39 -6.30 5.98
CA VAL A 51 7.05 -6.65 7.36
C VAL A 51 8.28 -7.31 7.96
N VAL A 52 8.72 -6.80 9.10
CA VAL A 52 9.81 -7.35 9.89
C VAL A 52 9.19 -7.91 11.16
N ASP A 53 9.24 -9.22 11.33
CA ASP A 53 8.86 -9.88 12.58
C ASP A 53 9.93 -9.58 13.63
N LEU A 54 9.47 -9.28 14.85
CA LEU A 54 10.32 -9.00 15.99
C LEU A 54 10.43 -10.25 16.85
N ASP A 55 11.66 -10.66 17.15
CA ASP A 55 11.93 -11.69 18.13
C ASP A 55 11.61 -11.19 19.54
N THR A 56 11.95 -9.93 19.82
CA THR A 56 11.53 -9.25 21.06
C THR A 56 10.33 -8.35 20.80
N PRO A 57 9.13 -8.72 21.26
CA PRO A 57 7.94 -7.93 20.96
C PRO A 57 8.00 -6.57 21.65
N LEU A 58 7.71 -5.52 20.89
CA LEU A 58 7.70 -4.15 21.40
C LEU A 58 6.43 -3.92 22.23
N LYS A 59 6.62 -3.63 23.53
CA LYS A 59 5.51 -3.37 24.47
C LYS A 59 5.32 -1.87 24.67
N ARG A 60 4.13 -1.38 24.37
CA ARG A 60 3.72 0.01 24.60
C ARG A 60 2.46 0.04 25.44
N GLY A 61 2.64 0.11 26.76
CA GLY A 61 1.53 -0.04 27.71
C GLY A 61 0.92 -1.45 27.58
N ASP A 62 -0.38 -1.51 27.32
CA ASP A 62 -1.13 -2.76 27.10
C ASP A 62 -0.98 -3.35 25.69
N GLN A 63 -0.38 -2.63 24.75
CA GLN A 63 -0.22 -3.09 23.37
C GLN A 63 1.13 -3.78 23.19
N THR A 64 1.11 -4.96 22.57
CA THR A 64 2.31 -5.73 22.24
C THR A 64 2.38 -5.87 20.72
N PHE A 65 3.52 -5.53 20.13
CA PHE A 65 3.75 -5.61 18.69
C PHE A 65 4.82 -6.66 18.40
N ASN A 66 4.43 -7.74 17.75
CA ASN A 66 5.32 -8.83 17.33
C ASN A 66 5.90 -8.60 15.92
N SER A 67 5.38 -7.63 15.18
CA SER A 67 5.81 -7.35 13.81
C SER A 67 5.69 -5.87 13.52
N ILE A 68 6.61 -5.33 12.73
CA ILE A 68 6.62 -3.93 12.31
C ILE A 68 6.61 -3.86 10.79
N THR A 69 5.73 -3.02 10.26
CA THR A 69 5.69 -2.75 8.83
C THR A 69 6.59 -1.56 8.52
N LEU A 70 7.62 -1.76 7.71
CA LEU A 70 8.48 -0.72 7.15
C LEU A 70 8.00 -0.35 5.74
N ARG A 71 7.89 0.94 5.47
CA ARG A 71 7.55 1.48 4.15
C ARG A 71 8.81 1.87 3.40
N LYS A 72 8.81 1.75 2.07
CA LYS A 72 9.91 2.21 1.21
C LYS A 72 10.21 3.69 1.51
N PRO A 73 11.44 4.03 1.96
CA PRO A 73 11.81 5.39 2.29
C PRO A 73 11.80 6.26 1.03
N LEU A 74 11.07 7.38 1.09
CA LEU A 74 11.23 8.46 0.12
C LEU A 74 12.48 9.28 0.47
N GLY A 75 13.02 10.05 -0.47
CA GLY A 75 14.22 10.86 -0.23
C GLY A 75 14.13 11.77 1.01
N GLY A 76 12.93 12.30 1.32
CA GLY A 76 12.69 13.08 2.54
C GLY A 76 12.74 12.28 3.84
N ALA A 77 12.61 10.94 3.81
CA ALA A 77 12.76 10.09 4.98
C ALA A 77 14.24 9.89 5.37
N LEU A 78 15.16 10.05 4.41
CA LEU A 78 16.61 9.89 4.60
C LEU A 78 17.28 11.17 5.14
N THR A 79 16.53 12.28 5.24
CA THR A 79 17.07 13.55 5.73
C THR A 79 17.66 13.42 7.13
N GLY A 80 18.93 13.78 7.29
CA GLY A 80 19.64 13.73 8.58
C GLY A 80 20.42 12.43 8.84
N ALA A 81 20.31 11.45 7.94
CA ALA A 81 21.15 10.25 7.88
C ALA A 81 21.98 10.25 6.59
N LYS A 82 23.21 9.72 6.64
CA LYS A 82 23.96 9.48 5.40
C LYS A 82 23.52 8.14 4.82
N VAL A 83 23.27 8.11 3.52
CA VAL A 83 22.89 6.88 2.81
C VAL A 83 23.94 5.78 2.98
N VAL A 84 25.22 6.17 2.97
CA VAL A 84 26.35 5.24 3.17
C VAL A 84 26.30 4.59 4.56
N ASP A 85 25.95 5.35 5.60
CA ASP A 85 25.83 4.82 6.97
C ASP A 85 24.69 3.78 7.05
N LEU A 86 23.58 4.02 6.34
CA LEU A 86 22.47 3.07 6.25
C LEU A 86 22.86 1.77 5.53
N LEU A 87 23.66 1.87 4.46
CA LEU A 87 24.17 0.70 3.75
C LEU A 87 25.19 -0.09 4.58
N ASN A 88 25.91 0.57 5.49
CA ASN A 88 26.80 -0.06 6.46
C ASN A 88 26.07 -0.56 7.71
N LEU A 89 24.73 -0.55 7.72
CA LEU A 89 23.89 -0.97 8.84
C LEU A 89 24.14 -0.18 10.14
N ASP A 90 24.48 1.10 10.03
CA ASP A 90 24.66 1.97 11.19
C ASP A 90 23.31 2.20 11.91
N LEU A 91 23.24 1.74 13.16
CA LEU A 91 22.02 1.79 13.96
C LEU A 91 21.59 3.23 14.29
N VAL A 92 22.54 4.16 14.44
CA VAL A 92 22.23 5.57 14.73
C VAL A 92 21.59 6.22 13.51
N ALA A 93 22.11 5.97 12.31
CA ALA A 93 21.52 6.42 11.05
C ALA A 93 20.15 5.78 10.82
N ALA A 94 20.02 4.46 11.05
CA ALA A 94 18.76 3.74 10.93
C ALA A 94 17.69 4.29 11.88
N SER A 95 18.05 4.62 13.13
CA SER A 95 17.14 5.19 14.15
C SER A 95 16.46 6.50 13.70
N LYS A 96 17.14 7.29 12.84
CA LYS A 96 16.60 8.56 12.32
C LYS A 96 15.54 8.34 11.24
N VAL A 97 15.69 7.28 10.46
CA VAL A 97 14.83 6.94 9.32
C VAL A 97 13.66 6.08 9.79
N VAL A 98 13.89 5.10 10.66
CA VAL A 98 12.92 4.09 11.08
C VAL A 98 11.61 4.72 11.56
N ARG A 99 11.68 5.80 12.34
CA ARG A 99 10.50 6.52 12.86
C ARG A 99 9.55 7.01 11.76
N ARG A 100 10.08 7.33 10.58
CA ARG A 100 9.31 7.91 9.46
C ARG A 100 8.67 6.84 8.58
N ILE A 101 9.21 5.63 8.59
CA ILE A 101 8.80 4.55 7.69
C ILE A 101 8.15 3.37 8.40
N SER A 102 8.28 3.27 9.73
CA SER A 102 7.72 2.19 10.53
C SER A 102 6.25 2.43 10.89
N THR A 103 5.49 1.35 10.94
CA THR A 103 4.13 1.29 11.47
C THR A 103 4.02 0.02 12.33
N PRO A 104 3.81 0.12 13.66
CA PRO A 104 3.69 1.36 14.44
C PRO A 104 4.98 2.20 14.43
N ALA A 105 4.86 3.51 14.58
CA ALA A 105 6.03 4.39 14.61
C ALA A 105 6.90 4.08 15.83
N ILE A 106 8.15 3.70 15.57
CA ILE A 106 9.18 3.46 16.59
C ILE A 106 9.94 4.76 16.85
N THR A 107 10.17 5.12 18.10
CA THR A 107 11.08 6.22 18.45
C THR A 107 12.54 5.80 18.35
N ALA A 108 13.45 6.77 18.20
CA ALA A 108 14.88 6.45 18.15
C ALA A 108 15.38 5.77 19.45
N GLN A 109 14.80 6.12 20.60
CA GLN A 109 15.14 5.50 21.88
C GLN A 109 14.63 4.06 21.96
N GLU A 110 13.40 3.79 21.52
CA GLU A 110 12.87 2.43 21.44
C GLU A 110 13.75 1.59 20.51
N PHE A 111 14.07 2.09 19.31
CA PHE A 111 14.93 1.39 18.35
C PHE A 111 16.31 1.07 18.94
N LEU A 112 16.96 2.03 19.60
CA LEU A 112 18.29 1.81 20.20
C LEU A 112 18.25 0.99 21.50
N ALA A 113 17.08 0.78 22.08
CA ALA A 113 16.87 -0.05 23.27
C ALA A 113 16.39 -1.47 22.92
N MET A 114 16.14 -1.77 21.65
CA MET A 114 15.81 -3.11 21.17
C MET A 114 17.05 -4.00 21.18
N GLU A 115 16.81 -5.31 21.12
CA GLU A 115 17.86 -6.31 20.98
C GLU A 115 18.62 -6.12 19.65
N ALA A 116 19.90 -6.52 19.64
CA ALA A 116 20.76 -6.31 18.48
C ALA A 116 20.21 -7.01 17.22
N GLU A 117 19.61 -8.18 17.38
CA GLU A 117 19.03 -8.97 16.29
C GLU A 117 17.89 -8.21 15.59
N ASP A 118 16.94 -7.69 16.37
CA ASP A 118 15.82 -6.89 15.85
C ASP A 118 16.30 -5.57 15.21
N CYS A 119 17.28 -4.91 15.85
CA CYS A 119 17.88 -3.68 15.33
C CYS A 119 18.51 -3.90 13.96
N THR A 120 19.31 -4.96 13.83
CA THR A 120 20.00 -5.33 12.60
C THR A 120 19.02 -5.79 11.53
N ALA A 121 17.95 -6.52 11.88
CA ALA A 121 16.91 -6.94 10.94
C ALA A 121 16.22 -5.72 10.30
N ILE A 122 15.81 -4.75 11.12
CA ILE A 122 15.21 -3.50 10.64
C ILE A 122 16.20 -2.69 9.79
N ALA A 123 17.45 -2.53 10.24
CA ALA A 123 18.47 -1.81 9.49
C ALA A 123 18.78 -2.48 8.15
N GLY A 124 18.84 -3.81 8.13
CA GLY A 124 19.02 -4.63 6.93
C GLY A 124 17.90 -4.41 5.93
N GLU A 125 16.65 -4.35 6.39
CA GLU A 125 15.52 -4.12 5.49
C GLU A 125 15.47 -2.67 4.97
N ILE A 126 15.91 -1.70 5.77
CA ILE A 126 16.14 -0.33 5.29
C ILE A 126 17.20 -0.31 4.18
N ALA A 127 18.34 -0.98 4.38
CA ALA A 127 19.38 -1.07 3.37
C ALA A 127 18.87 -1.79 2.10
N ASN A 128 18.08 -2.86 2.26
CA ASN A 128 17.44 -3.59 1.18
C ASN A 128 16.51 -2.68 0.34
N PHE A 129 15.81 -1.71 0.94
CA PHE A 129 15.03 -0.74 0.18
C PHE A 129 15.87 0.24 -0.65
N LEU A 130 17.11 0.50 -0.25
CA LEU A 130 18.01 1.44 -0.92
C LEU A 130 18.71 0.81 -2.13
N LEU A 131 18.86 -0.51 -2.15
CA LEU A 131 19.52 -1.23 -3.23
C LEU A 131 18.61 -1.36 -4.47
N GLN A 132 19.17 -1.07 -5.64
CA GLN A 132 18.50 -1.31 -6.93
C GLN A 132 18.41 -2.80 -7.23
N LYS A 133 17.44 -3.22 -8.06
CA LYS A 133 17.25 -4.62 -8.46
C LYS A 133 18.55 -5.30 -8.94
N ARG A 134 19.42 -4.57 -9.67
CA ARG A 134 20.73 -5.09 -10.10
C ARG A 134 21.70 -5.33 -8.94
N GLN A 135 21.71 -4.43 -7.95
CA GLN A 135 22.59 -4.54 -6.78
C GLN A 135 22.15 -5.65 -5.83
N LYS A 136 20.84 -5.93 -5.75
CA LYS A 136 20.32 -7.07 -4.98
C LYS A 136 20.76 -8.41 -5.56
N ALA A 137 20.72 -8.54 -6.89
CA ALA A 137 21.18 -9.73 -7.59
C ALA A 137 22.69 -9.97 -7.41
N GLU A 138 23.51 -8.92 -7.46
CA GLU A 138 24.95 -9.02 -7.24
C GLU A 138 25.30 -9.34 -5.77
N ALA A 139 24.50 -8.84 -4.82
CA ALA A 139 24.65 -9.13 -3.39
C ALA A 139 24.14 -10.53 -2.99
N GLY A 140 23.62 -11.34 -3.92
CA GLY A 140 23.05 -12.66 -3.62
C GLY A 140 21.76 -12.61 -2.79
N LEU A 141 21.14 -11.43 -2.66
CA LEU A 141 19.84 -11.23 -2.03
C LEU A 141 18.73 -11.48 -3.07
N GLU A 142 18.68 -12.70 -3.60
CA GLU A 142 17.54 -13.21 -4.35
C GLU A 142 17.00 -14.45 -3.62
N ALA A 143 15.82 -14.31 -3.02
CA ALA A 143 14.97 -15.39 -2.55
C ALA A 143 13.54 -15.08 -2.97
#